data_AF-A0A962H7R2-F1
#
_entry.id   AF-A0A962H7R2-F1
#
_cell.length_a   1.000
_cell.length_b   1.000
_cell.length_c   1.000
_cell.angle_alpha   90.00
_cell.angle_beta   90.00
_cell.angle_gamma   90.00
#
_symmetry.space_group_name_H-M   'P 1'
#
loop_
_entity.id
_entity.type
_entity.pdbx_description
1 polymer ?
#
loop_
_entity_poly.entity_id
_entity_poly.type
_entity_poly.pdbx_seq_one_letter_code
_entity_poly.pdbx_strand_id
1 'polypeptide(L)' 'MVCEHLKALESALLDAGVAVTYRGQPWTRNCREWVYFDAVLDVDAIQRELALGPPVAVHENTDPKSGVEAGFYCSLCHDA' A
#
# COMPACT_ATOMS: atom_id res chain seq x y z
N MET A 1 2.77 -11.63 1.63
CA MET A 1 3.74 -10.58 2.01
C MET A 1 3.95 -9.75 0.76
N VAL A 2 3.87 -8.43 0.88
CA VAL A 2 4.15 -7.51 -0.23
C VAL A 2 5.61 -7.60 -0.68
N CYS A 3 5.92 -7.08 -1.87
CA CYS A 3 7.28 -7.02 -2.38
C CYS A 3 8.26 -6.32 -1.43
N GLU A 4 9.55 -6.58 -1.65
CA GLU A 4 10.66 -6.02 -0.86
C GLU A 4 10.66 -4.49 -0.80
N HIS A 5 10.11 -3.82 -1.82
CA HIS A 5 10.01 -2.36 -1.89
C HIS A 5 8.94 -1.77 -0.96
N LEU A 6 7.88 -2.53 -0.66
CA LEU A 6 6.80 -2.13 0.26
C LEU A 6 6.95 -2.73 1.66
N LYS A 7 7.91 -3.64 1.85
CA LYS A 7 8.11 -4.36 3.11
C LYS A 7 8.34 -3.44 4.31
N ALA A 8 9.06 -2.33 4.13
CA ALA A 8 9.31 -1.37 5.20
C ALA A 8 8.01 -0.70 5.68
N LEU A 9 7.13 -0.35 4.74
CA LEU A 9 5.81 0.20 5.04
C LEU A 9 4.91 -0.84 5.73
N GLU A 10 4.80 -2.04 5.15
CA GLU A 10 4.00 -3.13 5.74
C GLU A 10 4.46 -3.40 7.18
N SER A 11 5.78 -3.50 7.40
CA SER A 11 6.33 -3.75 8.73
C SER A 11 6.02 -2.60 9.70
N ALA A 12 6.19 -1.34 9.27
CA ALA A 12 5.87 -0.18 10.10
C ALA A 12 4.40 -0.14 10.55
N LEU A 13 3.47 -0.48 9.66
CA LEU A 13 2.03 -0.53 9.98
C LEU A 13 1.70 -1.69 10.92
N LEU A 14 2.29 -2.87 10.68
CA LEU A 14 2.11 -4.04 11.56
C LEU A 14 2.71 -3.82 12.95
N ASP A 15 3.89 -3.22 13.03
CA ASP A 15 4.58 -2.91 14.29
C ASP A 15 3.84 -1.82 15.08
N ALA A 16 3.15 -0.90 14.39
CA ALA A 16 2.23 0.05 15.00
C ALA A 16 0.90 -0.57 15.46
N GLY A 17 0.68 -1.87 15.21
CA GLY A 17 -0.52 -2.59 15.59
C GLY A 17 -1.74 -2.28 14.72
N VAL A 18 -1.54 -1.73 13.52
CA VAL A 18 -2.65 -1.45 12.59
C VAL A 18 -3.19 -2.77 12.04
N ALA A 19 -4.50 -2.96 12.13
CA ALA A 19 -5.15 -4.19 11.69
C ALA A 19 -5.16 -4.28 10.15
N VAL A 20 -4.87 -5.47 9.62
CA VAL A 20 -5.06 -5.78 8.19
C VAL A 20 -6.53 -6.16 7.99
N THR A 21 -7.22 -5.43 7.10
CA THR A 21 -8.63 -5.69 6.77
C THR A 21 -8.77 -6.63 5.57
N TYR A 22 -7.81 -6.60 4.66
CA TYR A 22 -7.79 -7.47 3.49
C TYR A 22 -6.36 -7.75 3.01
N ARG A 23 -6.16 -8.96 2.50
CA ARG A 23 -4.93 -9.38 1.82
C ARG A 23 -5.28 -10.30 0.64
N GLY A 24 -4.90 -9.92 -0.58
CA GLY A 24 -5.24 -10.71 -1.76
C GLY A 24 -5.00 -9.99 -3.09
N GLN A 25 -5.75 -10.38 -4.12
CA GLN A 25 -5.61 -9.87 -5.50
C GLN A 25 -6.97 -9.36 -5.99
N PRO A 26 -7.40 -8.15 -5.58
CA PRO A 26 -8.79 -7.72 -5.75
C PRO A 26 -9.18 -7.45 -7.21
N TRP A 27 -8.22 -7.08 -8.08
CA TRP A 27 -8.51 -6.61 -9.44
C TRP A 27 -7.67 -7.22 -10.55
N THR A 28 -6.58 -7.93 -10.22
CA THR A 28 -5.65 -8.45 -11.23
C THR A 28 -4.82 -9.61 -10.72
N ARG A 29 -4.45 -10.53 -11.62
CA ARG A 29 -3.45 -11.59 -11.36
C ARG A 29 -2.01 -11.13 -11.61
N ASN A 30 -1.83 -9.87 -12.04
CA ASN A 30 -0.51 -9.29 -12.34
C ASN A 30 0.19 -8.73 -11.11
N CYS A 31 -0.41 -8.81 -9.93
CA CYS A 31 0.18 -8.45 -8.65
C CYS A 31 0.40 -9.70 -7.80
N ARG A 32 1.39 -9.68 -6.89
CA ARG A 32 1.55 -10.76 -5.91
C ARG A 32 0.48 -10.60 -4.84
N GLU A 33 0.41 -9.41 -4.25
CA GLU A 33 -0.48 -9.14 -3.12
C GLU A 33 -0.83 -7.65 -3.00
N TRP A 34 -2.09 -7.39 -2.68
CA TRP A 34 -2.61 -6.11 -2.22
C TRP A 34 -2.99 -6.24 -0.74
N VAL A 35 -2.57 -5.30 0.10
CA VAL A 35 -2.85 -5.31 1.54
C VAL A 35 -3.55 -4.02 1.96
N TYR A 36 -4.75 -4.15 2.51
CA TYR A 36 -5.49 -3.03 3.08
C TYR A 36 -5.41 -3.05 4.61
N PHE A 37 -5.28 -1.87 5.18
CA PHE A 37 -5.16 -1.65 6.61
C PHE A 37 -6.36 -0.84 7.12
N ASP A 38 -6.76 -1.08 8.37
CA ASP A 38 -7.80 -0.32 9.07
C ASP A 38 -7.25 1.01 9.59
N ALA A 39 -6.78 1.87 8.69
CA ALA A 39 -6.21 3.17 9.01
C ALA A 39 -6.35 4.15 7.85
N VAL A 40 -6.35 5.44 8.20
CA VAL A 40 -6.14 6.53 7.23
C VAL A 40 -4.65 6.84 7.22
N LEU A 41 -4.01 6.66 6.07
CA LEU A 41 -2.58 6.89 5.91
C LEU A 41 -2.32 8.37 5.57
N ASP A 42 -1.42 9.01 6.33
CA ASP A 42 -0.78 10.26 5.91
C ASP A 42 0.33 9.90 4.91
N VAL A 43 -0.03 9.79 3.64
CA VAL A 43 0.87 9.35 2.57
C VAL A 43 2.09 10.27 2.43
N ASP A 44 1.93 11.57 2.67
CA ASP A 44 3.04 12.54 2.61
C ASP A 44 4.02 12.39 3.78
N ALA A 45 3.53 12.12 4.99
CA ALA A 45 4.38 11.81 6.14
C ALA A 45 5.13 10.50 5.92
N ILE A 46 4.43 9.44 5.52
CA ILE A 46 5.01 8.11 5.29
C ILE A 46 6.07 8.16 4.19
N GLN A 47 5.78 8.82 3.07
CA GLN A 47 6.72 8.99 1.95
C GLN A 47 8.03 9.64 2.40
N ARG A 48 7.95 10.64 3.30
CA ARG A 48 9.12 11.34 3.86
C ARG A 48 9.86 10.51 4.90
N GLU A 49 9.15 9.87 5.82
CA GLU A 49 9.74 9.13 6.94
C GLU A 49 10.40 7.82 6.50
N LEU A 50 9.76 7.09 5.60
CA LEU A 50 10.26 5.82 5.08
C LEU A 50 11.13 5.99 3.83
N ALA A 51 11.27 7.23 3.32
CA ALA A 51 12.03 7.56 2.13
C ALA A 51 11.71 6.63 0.94
N LEU A 52 10.41 6.35 0.73
CA LEU A 52 9.96 5.41 -0.30
C LEU A 52 10.28 5.98 -1.69
N GLY A 53 11.37 5.55 -2.30
CA GLY A 53 11.77 6.00 -3.63
C GLY A 53 11.16 5.13 -4.75
N PRO A 54 11.40 5.50 -6.02
CA PRO A 54 11.14 4.61 -7.15
C PRO A 54 11.75 3.22 -6.86
N PRO A 55 10.99 2.13 -7.03
CA PRO A 55 9.76 2.02 -7.83
C PRO A 55 8.43 2.27 -7.08
N VAL A 56 8.46 2.69 -5.82
CA VAL A 56 7.25 2.93 -5.01
C VAL A 56 6.76 4.35 -5.26
N ALA A 57 5.46 4.48 -5.52
CA ALA A 57 4.78 5.77 -5.66
C ALA A 57 3.45 5.76 -4.90
N VAL A 58 2.98 6.95 -4.52
CA VAL A 58 1.64 7.12 -3.98
C VAL A 58 0.61 6.75 -5.05
N HIS A 59 -0.41 5.99 -4.65
CA HIS A 59 -1.55 5.65 -5.47
C HIS A 59 -2.84 6.11 -4.79
N GLU A 60 -3.73 6.73 -5.55
CA GLU A 60 -5.01 7.22 -5.07
C GLU A 60 -6.12 6.80 -6.03
N ASN A 61 -7.16 6.18 -5.48
CA ASN A 61 -8.43 6.00 -6.16
C ASN A 61 -9.40 7.05 -5.62
N THR A 62 -9.90 7.90 -6.51
CA THR A 62 -10.86 8.96 -6.17
C THR A 62 -12.26 8.68 -6.73
N ASP A 63 -12.49 7.48 -7.29
CA ASP A 63 -13.78 7.13 -7.87
C ASP A 63 -14.82 6.78 -6.77
N PRO A 64 -15.91 7.57 -6.64
CA PRO A 64 -16.90 7.35 -5.60
C PRO A 64 -17.75 6.09 -5.80
N LYS A 65 -17.68 5.43 -6.97
CA LYS A 65 -18.44 4.19 -7.25
C LYS A 65 -17.71 2.94 -6.75
N SER A 66 -16.38 2.91 -6.91
CA SER A 66 -15.52 1.81 -6.45
C SER A 66 -15.01 2.00 -5.02
N GLY A 67 -15.14 3.23 -4.48
CA GLY A 67 -14.64 3.60 -3.16
C GLY A 67 -13.37 4.42 -3.28
N VAL A 68 -13.16 5.34 -2.34
CA VAL A 68 -11.95 6.16 -2.30
C VAL A 68 -10.88 5.44 -1.48
N GLU A 69 -9.65 5.42 -2.00
CA GLU A 69 -8.51 4.79 -1.32
C GLU A 69 -7.23 5.58 -1.61
N ALA A 70 -6.29 5.54 -0.67
CA ALA A 70 -4.97 6.11 -0.83
C ALA A 70 -3.95 5.18 -0.18
N GLY A 71 -2.82 4.99 -0.87
CA GLY A 71 -1.78 4.06 -0.43
C GLY A 71 -0.54 4.15 -1.31
N PHE A 72 0.20 3.05 -1.38
CA PHE A 72 1.45 2.98 -2.11
C PHE A 72 1.41 1.83 -3.10
N TYR A 73 2.01 2.03 -4.27
CA TYR A 73 2.04 1.06 -5.33
C TYR A 73 3.47 0.90 -5.86
N CYS A 74 3.91 -0.34 -5.99
CA CYS A 74 5.20 -0.65 -6.61
C CYS A 74 5.03 -0.88 -8.11
N SER A 75 5.60 -0.01 -8.94
CA SER A 75 5.44 -0.12 -10.39
C SER A 75 6.20 -1.29 -11.04
N LEU A 76 7.17 -1.89 -10.33
CA LEU A 76 7.95 -3.04 -10.82
C LEU A 76 7.31 -4.38 -10.46
N CYS A 77 6.75 -4.50 -9.26
CA CYS A 77 6.16 -5.75 -8.76
C CYS A 77 4.64 -5.77 -8.89
N HIS A 78 4.02 -4.60 -9.10
CA HIS A 78 2.58 -4.36 -9.16
C HIS A 78 1.83 -4.65 -7.86
N ASP A 79 2.54 -4.74 -6.73
CA ASP A 79 1.97 -4.90 -5.38
C ASP A 79 1.50 -3.54 -4.82
N ALA A 80 0.53 -3.58 -3.91
CA ALA A 80 -0.06 -2.42 -3.24
C ALA A 80 -0.29 -2.68 -1.73
#